data_AF-E0S8Q5-F1
#
_entry.id   AF-E0S8Q5-F1
#
_cell.length_a   1.000
_cell.length_b   1.000
_cell.length_c   1.000
_cell.angle_alpha   90.00
_cell.angle_beta   90.00
_cell.angle_gamma   90.00
#
_symmetry.space_group_name_H-M   'P 1'
#
loop_
_entity.id
_entity.type
_entity.pdbx_description
1 polymer ?
#
loop_
_entity_poly.entity_id
_entity_poly.type
_entity_poly.pdbx_seq_one_letter_code
_entity_poly.pdbx_strand_id
1 'polypeptide(L)'
;MEEDEVNSGNILIEYQLKYCSQILTRLKRNSNAPPFLEPVDPVKLGIPDYPEKIKHPMDLSTIRKKLDHKEYEGVEGFDGDMKLMFNNCYTYNPPGTVVHDMGKALETVYNGLMEGMPQEVPKKRKKTETPVSGRPKQPKRSVKPVDGGMKTEDYEFCSEVLADLMRPKHKAYNWPFLEPVDAELVPGYYSIIKEPMDMQTIRIKLEQRKYQSTDEFERDLELIVENCKKFNAPGTEVYECGQEFEKAVKAHMQKSPPGDIKGRISELKRKIMSYTREIRMLESKLAEQTGETSASRAYSLSERVSIGNAILNMSKDQTESVAKIVLKNGAGEFVENDEIEVDMRTIPDHVVEEIDMYIKSINVGEDVRDE
;
A
#
# COMPACT_ATOMS: atom_id res chain seq x y z
N MET A 1 60.83 -8.69 -22.73
CA MET A 1 59.55 -8.25 -23.29
C MET A 1 58.59 -8.29 -22.13
N GLU A 2 58.34 -7.12 -21.56
CA GLU A 2 57.25 -6.93 -20.61
C GLU A 2 55.96 -7.01 -21.43
N GLU A 3 54.99 -7.81 -20.99
CA GLU A 3 53.66 -7.84 -21.61
C GLU A 3 52.83 -6.72 -21.00
N ASP A 4 52.30 -5.83 -21.84
CA ASP A 4 51.54 -4.66 -21.40
C ASP A 4 50.34 -5.06 -20.53
N GLU A 5 50.34 -4.62 -19.26
CA GLU A 5 49.15 -4.67 -18.42
C GLU A 5 48.09 -3.75 -19.05
N VAL A 6 47.13 -4.33 -19.77
CA VAL A 6 45.92 -3.63 -20.21
C VAL A 6 45.15 -3.21 -18.96
N ASN A 7 45.38 -1.95 -18.56
CA ASN A 7 44.69 -1.28 -17.48
C ASN A 7 43.19 -1.32 -17.77
N SER A 8 42.50 -2.31 -17.20
CA SER A 8 41.05 -2.51 -17.27
C SER A 8 40.36 -1.52 -16.34
N GLY A 9 40.68 -0.25 -16.54
CA GLY A 9 40.10 0.87 -15.81
C GLY A 9 38.61 0.93 -16.05
N ASN A 10 37.91 1.33 -14.99
CA ASN A 10 36.49 1.63 -14.89
C ASN A 10 35.76 1.69 -16.24
N ILE A 11 34.84 0.76 -16.44
CA ILE A 11 33.71 0.88 -17.37
C ILE A 11 32.46 0.74 -16.49
N LEU A 12 31.41 1.54 -16.73
CA LEU A 12 30.13 1.35 -16.04
C LEU A 12 29.69 -0.10 -16.15
N ILE A 13 29.74 -0.82 -15.02
CA ILE A 13 29.33 -2.22 -14.96
C ILE A 13 27.82 -2.33 -15.18
N GLU A 14 27.36 -3.50 -15.63
CA GLU A 14 26.01 -3.66 -16.22
C GLU A 14 24.87 -3.18 -15.29
N TYR A 15 25.00 -3.38 -13.97
CA TYR A 15 24.02 -2.84 -13.02
C TYR A 15 24.07 -1.31 -12.92
N GLN A 16 25.25 -0.67 -12.98
CA GLN A 16 25.39 0.79 -12.92
C GLN A 16 24.81 1.44 -14.17
N LEU A 17 25.05 0.87 -15.36
CA LEU A 17 24.37 1.27 -16.60
C LEU A 17 22.84 1.24 -16.44
N LYS A 18 22.31 0.14 -15.90
CA LYS A 18 20.88 -0.04 -15.66
C LYS A 18 20.33 0.94 -14.62
N TYR A 19 21.07 1.19 -13.54
CA TYR A 19 20.69 2.14 -12.49
C TYR A 19 20.67 3.59 -13.01
N CYS A 20 21.71 4.02 -13.72
CA CYS A 20 21.75 5.32 -14.41
C CYS A 20 20.57 5.49 -15.38
N SER A 21 20.21 4.42 -16.11
CA SER A 21 19.07 4.44 -17.05
C SER A 21 17.72 4.59 -16.31
N GLN A 22 17.58 4.01 -15.12
CA GLN A 22 16.43 4.21 -14.24
C GLN A 22 16.37 5.61 -13.65
N ILE A 23 17.51 6.20 -13.25
CA ILE A 23 17.59 7.61 -12.83
C ILE A 23 17.06 8.51 -13.95
N LEU A 24 17.59 8.41 -15.17
CA LEU A 24 17.13 9.19 -16.32
C LEU A 24 15.63 9.00 -16.59
N THR A 25 15.12 7.77 -16.43
CA THR A 25 13.69 7.46 -16.60
C THR A 25 12.81 8.11 -15.53
N ARG A 26 13.29 8.20 -14.27
CA ARG A 26 12.60 8.93 -13.19
C ARG A 26 12.64 10.44 -13.43
N LEU A 27 13.82 10.99 -13.70
CA LEU A 27 14.00 12.43 -13.93
C LEU A 27 13.15 12.92 -15.11
N LYS A 28 13.15 12.21 -16.25
CA LYS A 28 12.31 12.53 -17.43
C LYS A 28 10.79 12.59 -17.13
N ARG A 29 10.32 11.95 -16.06
CA ARG A 29 8.91 11.93 -15.63
C ARG A 29 8.58 12.96 -14.54
N ASN A 30 9.57 13.70 -14.03
CA ASN A 30 9.38 14.73 -13.01
C ASN A 30 8.75 15.99 -13.61
N SER A 31 7.87 16.68 -12.87
CA SER A 31 7.21 17.92 -13.33
C SER A 31 8.19 19.07 -13.60
N ASN A 32 9.36 19.05 -12.97
CA ASN A 32 10.41 20.06 -13.14
C ASN A 32 11.39 19.75 -14.27
N ALA A 33 11.25 18.59 -14.94
CA ALA A 33 12.11 18.17 -16.03
C ALA A 33 12.01 18.93 -17.37
N PRO A 34 10.89 19.58 -17.78
CA PRO A 34 10.72 20.10 -19.14
C PRO A 34 11.88 20.94 -19.72
N PRO A 35 12.54 21.87 -18.98
CA PRO A 35 13.67 22.64 -19.49
C PRO A 35 14.94 21.82 -19.76
N PHE A 36 15.01 20.59 -19.23
CA PHE A 36 16.19 19.72 -19.22
C PHE A 36 16.04 18.49 -20.13
N LEU A 37 14.89 18.33 -20.80
CA LEU A 37 14.58 17.11 -21.55
C LEU A 37 15.37 16.92 -22.83
N GLU A 38 15.76 18.00 -23.49
CA GLU A 38 16.39 18.07 -24.81
C GLU A 38 17.38 19.25 -24.86
N PRO A 39 18.30 19.31 -25.84
CA PRO A 39 19.23 20.43 -25.97
C PRO A 39 18.54 21.79 -26.04
N VAL A 40 19.10 22.79 -25.37
CA VAL A 40 18.63 24.18 -25.43
C VAL A 40 18.79 24.70 -26.86
N ASP A 41 17.68 25.16 -27.45
CA ASP A 41 17.63 25.84 -28.76
C ASP A 41 17.63 27.36 -28.54
N PRO A 42 18.77 28.06 -28.76
CA PRO A 42 18.89 29.47 -28.44
C PRO A 42 18.03 30.37 -29.34
N VAL A 43 17.76 29.94 -30.57
CA VAL A 43 16.98 30.70 -31.56
C VAL A 43 15.50 30.61 -31.22
N LYS A 44 14.99 29.41 -30.97
CA LYS A 44 13.59 29.17 -30.61
C LYS A 44 13.19 29.81 -29.28
N LEU A 45 14.13 29.92 -28.34
CA LEU A 45 13.91 30.51 -27.01
C LEU A 45 14.25 32.01 -26.95
N GLY A 46 14.78 32.61 -28.02
CA GLY A 46 15.11 34.04 -28.06
C GLY A 46 16.31 34.44 -27.18
N ILE A 47 17.24 33.52 -26.95
CA ILE A 47 18.40 33.67 -26.05
C ILE A 47 19.74 33.49 -26.82
N PRO A 48 20.05 34.36 -27.81
CA PRO A 48 21.17 34.15 -28.73
C PRO A 48 22.56 34.12 -28.05
N ASP A 49 22.67 34.65 -26.83
CA ASP A 49 23.86 34.66 -26.00
C ASP A 49 24.12 33.34 -25.23
N TYR A 50 23.19 32.37 -25.28
CA TYR A 50 23.35 31.09 -24.59
C TYR A 50 24.65 30.33 -24.97
N PRO A 51 25.06 30.19 -26.25
CA PRO A 51 26.34 29.58 -26.62
C PRO A 51 27.57 30.43 -26.27
N GLU A 52 27.39 31.74 -26.05
CA GLU A 52 28.45 32.62 -25.60
C GLU A 52 28.75 32.40 -24.11
N LYS A 53 27.73 32.07 -23.30
CA LYS A 53 27.84 31.82 -21.86
C LYS A 53 28.08 30.35 -21.52
N ILE A 54 27.39 29.42 -22.18
CA ILE A 54 27.44 27.98 -21.90
C ILE A 54 28.26 27.26 -22.97
N LYS A 55 29.46 26.81 -22.60
CA LYS A 55 30.44 26.20 -23.53
C LYS A 55 30.29 24.70 -23.74
N HIS A 56 29.71 24.01 -22.76
CA HIS A 56 29.48 22.57 -22.80
C HIS A 56 28.00 22.30 -22.47
N PRO A 57 27.07 22.54 -23.41
CA PRO A 57 25.65 22.29 -23.20
C PRO A 57 25.41 20.81 -22.90
N MET A 58 24.47 20.53 -22.00
CA MET A 58 24.11 19.18 -21.58
C MET A 58 22.63 19.12 -21.19
N ASP A 59 21.98 17.99 -21.46
CA ASP A 59 20.56 17.75 -21.27
C ASP A 59 20.28 16.24 -21.12
N LEU A 60 19.11 15.86 -20.63
CA LEU A 60 18.75 14.46 -20.34
C LEU A 60 18.71 13.56 -21.59
N SER A 61 18.45 14.07 -22.79
CA SER A 61 18.45 13.29 -24.04
C SER A 61 19.88 13.05 -24.55
N THR A 62 20.77 14.03 -24.38
CA THR A 62 22.21 13.86 -24.62
C THR A 62 22.84 12.89 -23.62
N ILE A 63 22.63 13.06 -22.31
CA ILE A 63 23.12 12.11 -21.28
C ILE A 63 22.59 10.70 -21.54
N ARG A 64 21.32 10.58 -21.98
CA ARG A 64 20.72 9.29 -22.34
C ARG A 64 21.42 8.62 -23.51
N LYS A 65 21.73 9.35 -24.59
CA LYS A 65 22.46 8.81 -25.75
C LYS A 65 23.85 8.31 -25.34
N LYS A 66 24.59 9.12 -24.57
CA LYS A 66 25.91 8.74 -24.04
C LYS A 66 25.85 7.45 -23.21
N LEU A 67 24.83 7.32 -22.37
CA LEU A 67 24.62 6.11 -21.56
C LEU A 67 24.26 4.89 -22.43
N ASP A 68 23.34 5.03 -23.38
CA ASP A 68 22.91 3.93 -24.26
C ASP A 68 24.06 3.45 -25.19
N HIS A 69 24.96 4.35 -25.61
CA HIS A 69 26.18 4.03 -26.36
C HIS A 69 27.35 3.57 -25.48
N LYS A 70 27.21 3.55 -24.15
CA LYS A 70 28.25 3.21 -23.16
C LYS A 70 29.50 4.12 -23.24
N GLU A 71 29.29 5.42 -23.48
CA GLU A 71 30.34 6.45 -23.53
C GLU A 71 30.87 6.87 -22.13
N TYR A 72 30.38 6.25 -21.06
CA TYR A 72 30.79 6.53 -19.68
C TYR A 72 31.67 5.41 -19.11
N GLU A 73 32.91 5.77 -18.79
CA GLU A 73 33.86 4.92 -18.07
C GLU A 73 33.43 4.67 -16.61
N GLY A 74 32.81 5.63 -15.94
CA GLY A 74 32.39 5.47 -14.53
C GLY A 74 31.08 6.15 -14.19
N VAL A 75 30.60 5.87 -12.98
CA VAL A 75 29.49 6.60 -12.36
C VAL A 75 29.84 8.08 -12.26
N GLU A 76 31.11 8.38 -12.03
CA GLU A 76 31.69 9.72 -11.97
C GLU A 76 31.55 10.47 -13.31
N GLY A 77 31.61 9.77 -14.44
CA GLY A 77 31.39 10.37 -15.76
C GLY A 77 29.92 10.73 -16.00
N PHE A 78 29.01 9.84 -15.61
CA PHE A 78 27.57 10.08 -15.67
C PHE A 78 27.14 11.21 -14.71
N ASP A 79 27.62 11.17 -13.47
CA ASP A 79 27.40 12.20 -12.44
C ASP A 79 28.03 13.55 -12.82
N GLY A 80 29.19 13.54 -13.48
CA GLY A 80 29.82 14.73 -14.04
C GLY A 80 28.92 15.45 -15.06
N ASP A 81 28.33 14.71 -16.02
CA ASP A 81 27.41 15.30 -17.00
C ASP A 81 26.07 15.74 -16.38
N MET A 82 25.54 14.97 -15.42
CA MET A 82 24.35 15.37 -14.66
C MET A 82 24.57 16.68 -13.90
N LYS A 83 25.71 16.82 -13.21
CA LYS A 83 26.12 18.06 -12.53
C LYS A 83 26.40 19.19 -13.51
N LEU A 84 26.98 18.91 -14.68
CA LEU A 84 27.19 19.91 -15.74
C LEU A 84 25.86 20.48 -16.22
N MET A 85 24.84 19.65 -16.45
CA MET A 85 23.49 20.09 -16.82
C MET A 85 22.90 21.06 -15.78
N PHE A 86 22.97 20.74 -14.49
CA PHE A 86 22.49 21.62 -13.42
C PHE A 86 23.34 22.90 -13.30
N ASN A 87 24.67 22.81 -13.36
CA ASN A 87 25.56 23.97 -13.28
C ASN A 87 25.40 24.92 -14.46
N ASN A 88 25.16 24.42 -15.68
CA ASN A 88 24.81 25.22 -16.84
C ASN A 88 23.51 26.00 -16.61
N CYS A 89 22.50 25.33 -16.05
CA CYS A 89 21.24 25.96 -15.68
C CYS A 89 21.46 27.13 -14.71
N TYR A 90 22.23 26.94 -13.64
CA TYR A 90 22.49 27.99 -12.64
C TYR A 90 23.44 29.10 -13.14
N THR A 91 24.29 28.79 -14.12
CA THR A 91 25.18 29.77 -14.76
C THR A 91 24.39 30.71 -15.69
N TYR A 92 23.40 30.18 -16.42
CA TYR A 92 22.59 30.99 -17.33
C TYR A 92 21.39 31.65 -16.64
N ASN A 93 20.72 30.94 -15.74
CA ASN A 93 19.50 31.37 -15.06
C ASN A 93 19.83 31.80 -13.61
N PRO A 94 19.72 33.10 -13.26
CA PRO A 94 20.00 33.55 -11.90
C PRO A 94 18.95 33.06 -10.89
N PRO A 95 19.28 33.03 -9.58
CA PRO A 95 18.34 32.63 -8.51
C PRO A 95 17.02 33.43 -8.55
N GLY A 96 15.91 32.76 -8.23
CA GLY A 96 14.57 33.34 -8.28
C GLY A 96 13.92 33.37 -9.67
N THR A 97 14.56 32.75 -10.67
CA THR A 97 13.92 32.45 -11.96
C THR A 97 13.32 31.04 -11.93
N VAL A 98 12.17 30.85 -12.57
CA VAL A 98 11.43 29.57 -12.56
C VAL A 98 12.31 28.38 -12.99
N VAL A 99 13.16 28.57 -14.00
CA VAL A 99 14.05 27.51 -14.51
C VAL A 99 15.16 27.15 -13.50
N HIS A 100 15.67 28.14 -12.76
CA HIS A 100 16.63 27.89 -11.67
C HIS A 100 15.98 27.06 -10.54
N ASP A 101 14.77 27.42 -10.13
CA ASP A 101 14.05 26.73 -9.06
C ASP A 101 13.63 25.30 -9.48
N MET A 102 13.19 25.12 -10.73
CA MET A 102 12.98 23.81 -11.34
C MET A 102 14.26 22.97 -11.35
N GLY A 103 15.41 23.58 -11.67
CA GLY A 103 16.72 22.95 -11.58
C GLY A 103 17.02 22.44 -10.19
N LYS A 104 16.86 23.28 -9.15
CA LYS A 104 17.12 22.90 -7.75
C LYS A 104 16.20 21.79 -7.26
N ALA A 105 14.93 21.82 -7.64
CA ALA A 105 13.98 20.76 -7.31
C ALA A 105 14.35 19.42 -8.00
N LEU A 106 14.78 19.46 -9.26
CA LEU A 106 15.18 18.26 -10.01
C LEU A 106 16.55 17.72 -9.55
N GLU A 107 17.49 18.58 -9.20
CA GLU A 107 18.80 18.24 -8.61
C GLU A 107 18.62 17.57 -7.24
N THR A 108 17.67 18.04 -6.42
CA THR A 108 17.36 17.39 -5.13
C THR A 108 16.87 15.95 -5.32
N VAL A 109 15.98 15.71 -6.28
CA VAL A 109 15.50 14.37 -6.63
C VAL A 109 16.64 13.51 -7.20
N TYR A 110 17.52 14.08 -8.02
CA TYR A 110 18.69 13.38 -8.55
C TYR A 110 19.64 12.94 -7.44
N ASN A 111 20.00 13.83 -6.52
CA ASN A 111 20.92 13.53 -5.42
C ASN A 111 20.40 12.39 -4.53
N GLY A 112 19.13 12.41 -4.15
CA GLY A 112 18.52 11.32 -3.38
C GLY A 112 18.51 9.97 -4.11
N LEU A 113 18.41 9.96 -5.44
CA LEU A 113 18.57 8.74 -6.24
C LEU A 113 20.04 8.27 -6.30
N MET A 114 21.00 9.21 -6.31
CA MET A 114 22.43 8.89 -6.30
C MET A 114 22.94 8.32 -4.97
N GLU A 115 22.28 8.61 -3.85
CA GLU A 115 22.56 7.95 -2.56
C GLU A 115 22.35 6.42 -2.63
N GLY A 116 21.42 5.98 -3.49
CA GLY A 116 21.17 4.56 -3.77
C GLY A 116 22.05 3.95 -4.87
N MET A 117 22.98 4.71 -5.46
CA MET A 117 23.89 4.21 -6.50
C MET A 117 24.79 3.11 -5.92
N PRO A 118 24.72 1.86 -6.42
CA PRO A 118 25.47 0.80 -5.79
C PRO A 118 26.97 0.96 -6.06
N GLN A 119 27.76 0.78 -5.01
CA GLN A 119 29.21 0.96 -5.00
C GLN A 119 29.91 -0.26 -5.63
N GLU A 120 31.08 -0.04 -6.24
CA GLU A 120 31.93 -1.17 -6.65
C GLU A 120 32.32 -2.01 -5.43
N VAL A 121 31.99 -3.30 -5.46
CA VAL A 121 32.33 -4.22 -4.36
C VAL A 121 33.79 -4.63 -4.50
N PRO A 122 34.69 -4.36 -3.53
CA PRO A 122 36.08 -4.76 -3.65
C PRO A 122 36.17 -6.28 -3.78
N LYS A 123 36.79 -6.76 -4.89
CA LYS A 123 36.94 -8.19 -5.21
C LYS A 123 37.80 -8.90 -4.16
N LYS A 124 37.19 -9.33 -3.04
CA LYS A 124 37.83 -10.23 -2.07
C LYS A 124 38.12 -11.57 -2.75
N ARG A 125 39.41 -11.79 -3.07
CA ARG A 125 39.92 -13.06 -3.59
C ARG A 125 39.40 -14.23 -2.74
N LYS A 126 38.69 -15.17 -3.36
CA LYS A 126 38.42 -16.50 -2.80
C LYS A 126 39.00 -17.57 -3.72
N LYS A 127 39.52 -18.62 -3.08
CA LYS A 127 40.07 -19.81 -3.74
C LYS A 127 38.95 -20.59 -4.45
N THR A 128 39.35 -21.29 -5.51
CA THR A 128 38.76 -22.54 -6.05
C THR A 128 37.92 -23.31 -5.01
N GLU A 129 36.70 -23.82 -5.23
CA GLU A 129 35.88 -24.16 -6.42
C GLU A 129 34.37 -24.26 -5.97
N THR A 130 33.32 -24.60 -6.73
CA THR A 130 33.03 -25.06 -8.13
C THR A 130 31.63 -24.46 -8.54
N PRO A 131 31.07 -24.63 -9.77
CA PRO A 131 29.88 -23.85 -10.19
C PRO A 131 28.54 -24.42 -9.69
N VAL A 132 27.74 -23.57 -9.04
CA VAL A 132 26.30 -23.81 -8.85
C VAL A 132 25.51 -22.72 -9.59
N SER A 133 25.08 -23.04 -10.81
CA SER A 133 23.98 -22.32 -11.46
C SER A 133 22.70 -22.58 -10.66
N GLY A 134 22.12 -21.51 -10.10
CA GLY A 134 21.15 -21.61 -9.01
C GLY A 134 20.08 -20.52 -9.03
N ARG A 135 19.37 -20.36 -10.16
CA ARG A 135 18.08 -19.65 -10.16
C ARG A 135 17.17 -20.30 -9.10
N PRO A 136 16.58 -19.56 -8.14
CA PRO A 136 15.73 -20.15 -7.12
C PRO A 136 14.57 -20.91 -7.76
N LYS A 137 14.50 -22.23 -7.53
CA LYS A 137 13.35 -23.02 -7.93
C LYS A 137 12.20 -22.66 -6.99
N GLN A 138 11.09 -22.18 -7.55
CA GLN A 138 9.82 -22.07 -6.84
C GLN A 138 9.52 -23.39 -6.10
N PRO A 139 8.92 -23.35 -4.89
CA PRO A 139 8.68 -24.53 -4.08
C PRO A 139 7.73 -25.49 -4.81
N LYS A 140 8.28 -26.59 -5.34
CA LYS A 140 7.48 -27.71 -5.85
C LYS A 140 6.96 -28.53 -4.67
N ARG A 141 5.83 -28.13 -4.08
CA ARG A 141 4.93 -29.09 -3.44
C ARG A 141 4.10 -29.77 -4.52
N SER A 142 4.25 -31.08 -4.65
CA SER A 142 3.51 -31.90 -5.58
C SER A 142 2.08 -32.12 -5.07
N VAL A 143 1.15 -31.28 -5.50
CA VAL A 143 -0.28 -31.61 -5.52
C VAL A 143 -0.62 -32.10 -6.93
N LYS A 144 -1.35 -33.20 -7.04
CA LYS A 144 -1.83 -33.73 -8.33
C LYS A 144 -2.78 -32.69 -8.96
N PRO A 145 -2.90 -32.62 -10.30
CA PRO A 145 -3.91 -31.77 -10.91
C PRO A 145 -5.30 -32.26 -10.48
N VAL A 146 -5.94 -31.49 -9.61
CA VAL A 146 -7.36 -31.62 -9.28
C VAL A 146 -8.06 -30.51 -10.04
N ASP A 147 -9.18 -30.86 -10.67
CA ASP A 147 -10.12 -29.89 -11.22
C ASP A 147 -10.66 -29.03 -10.06
N GLY A 148 -10.25 -27.76 -9.99
CA GLY A 148 -10.55 -26.89 -8.86
C GLY A 148 -9.45 -25.87 -8.53
N GLY A 149 -9.47 -24.73 -9.21
CA GLY A 149 -8.95 -23.48 -8.66
C GLY A 149 -10.00 -22.77 -7.80
N MET A 150 -9.72 -21.55 -7.33
CA MET A 150 -10.73 -20.68 -6.69
C MET A 150 -11.96 -20.48 -7.58
N LYS A 151 -13.10 -20.15 -6.95
CA LYS A 151 -14.37 -19.90 -7.65
C LYS A 151 -14.26 -18.74 -8.65
N THR A 152 -15.19 -18.68 -9.59
CA THR A 152 -15.20 -17.60 -10.60
C THR A 152 -15.37 -16.22 -9.95
N GLU A 153 -16.26 -16.09 -8.97
CA GLU A 153 -16.50 -14.85 -8.24
C GLU A 153 -15.25 -14.38 -7.48
N ASP A 154 -14.58 -15.30 -6.78
CA ASP A 154 -13.34 -15.04 -6.05
C ASP A 154 -12.21 -14.64 -7.01
N TYR A 155 -12.11 -15.30 -8.17
CA TYR A 155 -11.11 -15.00 -9.20
C TYR A 155 -11.33 -13.60 -9.81
N GLU A 156 -12.58 -13.26 -10.13
CA GLU A 156 -12.94 -11.95 -10.68
C GLU A 156 -12.64 -10.84 -9.66
N PHE A 157 -12.96 -11.06 -8.38
CA PHE A 157 -12.60 -10.17 -7.28
C PHE A 157 -11.08 -9.97 -7.17
N CYS A 158 -10.30 -11.04 -7.03
CA CYS A 158 -8.84 -10.94 -6.92
C CYS A 158 -8.19 -10.32 -8.17
N SER A 159 -8.75 -10.57 -9.35
CA SER A 159 -8.33 -9.95 -10.61
C SER A 159 -8.59 -8.45 -10.61
N GLU A 160 -9.78 -7.99 -10.18
CA GLU A 160 -10.09 -6.56 -10.07
C GLU A 160 -9.20 -5.86 -9.04
N VAL A 161 -8.99 -6.46 -7.86
CA VAL A 161 -8.12 -5.93 -6.80
C VAL A 161 -6.69 -5.74 -7.32
N LEU A 162 -6.10 -6.77 -7.93
CA LEU A 162 -4.75 -6.69 -8.49
C LEU A 162 -4.66 -5.68 -9.63
N ALA A 163 -5.64 -5.68 -10.52
CA ALA A 163 -5.71 -4.74 -11.63
C ALA A 163 -5.84 -3.29 -11.17
N ASP A 164 -6.54 -3.01 -10.06
CA ASP A 164 -6.59 -1.66 -9.49
C ASP A 164 -5.27 -1.27 -8.83
N LEU A 165 -4.67 -2.14 -8.01
CA LEU A 165 -3.39 -1.90 -7.33
C LEU A 165 -2.24 -1.58 -8.31
N MET A 166 -2.24 -2.16 -9.51
CA MET A 166 -1.26 -1.88 -10.56
C MET A 166 -1.54 -0.58 -11.36
N ARG A 167 -2.66 0.15 -11.15
CA ARG A 167 -3.00 1.32 -11.98
C ARG A 167 -2.02 2.50 -11.80
N PRO A 168 -1.79 3.32 -12.84
CA PRO A 168 -0.93 4.51 -12.76
C PRO A 168 -1.34 5.57 -11.73
N LYS A 169 -2.60 5.56 -11.25
CA LYS A 169 -3.06 6.43 -10.15
C LYS A 169 -2.31 6.15 -8.83
N HIS A 170 -1.82 4.93 -8.65
CA HIS A 170 -1.10 4.47 -7.45
C HIS A 170 0.44 4.54 -7.61
N LYS A 171 0.95 5.15 -8.70
CA LYS A 171 2.39 5.24 -9.02
C LYS A 171 3.26 5.89 -7.92
N ALA A 172 2.63 6.62 -7.00
CA ALA A 172 3.30 7.25 -5.86
C ALA A 172 3.86 6.21 -4.86
N TYR A 173 3.30 5.00 -4.81
CA TYR A 173 3.71 3.96 -3.87
C TYR A 173 3.85 2.56 -4.48
N ASN A 174 3.20 2.26 -5.62
CA ASN A 174 3.17 0.90 -6.14
C ASN A 174 4.43 0.48 -6.92
N TRP A 175 5.27 1.44 -7.32
CA TRP A 175 6.41 1.20 -8.22
C TRP A 175 7.43 0.14 -7.75
N PRO A 176 7.75 -0.03 -6.45
CA PRO A 176 8.72 -1.04 -6.01
C PRO A 176 8.17 -2.47 -6.08
N PHE A 177 6.86 -2.63 -6.26
CA PHE A 177 6.14 -3.91 -6.09
C PHE A 177 5.52 -4.42 -7.39
N LEU A 178 5.74 -3.74 -8.53
CA LEU A 178 5.16 -4.10 -9.83
C LEU A 178 5.80 -5.36 -10.45
N GLU A 179 7.08 -5.61 -10.18
CA GLU A 179 7.89 -6.66 -10.78
C GLU A 179 8.83 -7.29 -9.72
N PRO A 180 9.39 -8.49 -9.96
CA PRO A 180 10.31 -9.12 -9.01
C PRO A 180 11.52 -8.24 -8.73
N VAL A 181 11.90 -8.12 -7.45
CA VAL A 181 13.09 -7.35 -7.04
C VAL A 181 14.34 -7.93 -7.67
N ASP A 182 14.98 -7.18 -8.56
CA ASP A 182 16.16 -7.62 -9.28
C ASP A 182 17.36 -7.82 -8.32
N ALA A 183 17.94 -9.03 -8.33
CA ALA A 183 19.05 -9.42 -7.49
C ALA A 183 20.32 -8.58 -7.70
N GLU A 184 20.46 -8.02 -8.91
CA GLU A 184 21.62 -7.23 -9.34
C GLU A 184 21.45 -5.76 -8.98
N LEU A 185 20.20 -5.26 -8.97
CA LEU A 185 19.87 -3.90 -8.55
C LEU A 185 19.74 -3.75 -7.03
N VAL A 186 19.40 -4.83 -6.32
CA VAL A 186 19.25 -4.82 -4.86
C VAL A 186 20.15 -5.92 -4.25
N PRO A 187 21.48 -5.68 -4.16
CA PRO A 187 22.42 -6.64 -3.63
C PRO A 187 22.05 -7.12 -2.23
N GLY A 188 22.10 -8.43 -2.02
CA GLY A 188 21.76 -9.05 -0.73
C GLY A 188 20.27 -9.23 -0.47
N TYR A 189 19.35 -8.74 -1.33
CA TYR A 189 17.90 -8.93 -1.15
C TYR A 189 17.53 -10.40 -0.89
N TYR A 190 17.86 -11.30 -1.82
CA TYR A 190 17.61 -12.74 -1.70
C TYR A 190 18.43 -13.45 -0.59
N SER A 191 19.43 -12.77 -0.02
CA SER A 191 20.15 -13.27 1.16
C SER A 191 19.35 -13.08 2.46
N ILE A 192 18.44 -12.10 2.50
CA ILE A 192 17.58 -11.74 3.64
C ILE A 192 16.14 -12.24 3.41
N ILE A 193 15.60 -11.95 2.23
CA ILE A 193 14.26 -12.34 1.77
C ILE A 193 14.31 -13.72 1.14
N LYS A 194 13.49 -14.64 1.66
CA LYS A 194 13.48 -16.07 1.26
C LYS A 194 12.29 -16.43 0.38
N GLU A 195 11.19 -15.72 0.55
CA GLU A 195 9.94 -15.91 -0.20
C GLU A 195 9.62 -14.59 -0.89
N PRO A 196 10.33 -14.25 -1.98
CA PRO A 196 10.10 -13.02 -2.74
C PRO A 196 8.70 -13.02 -3.37
N MET A 197 8.03 -11.87 -3.34
CA MET A 197 6.73 -11.68 -3.99
C MET A 197 6.61 -10.26 -4.56
N ASP A 198 5.79 -10.13 -5.60
CA ASP A 198 5.53 -8.92 -6.37
C ASP A 198 4.24 -9.09 -7.19
N MET A 199 3.63 -7.99 -7.64
CA MET A 199 2.34 -8.01 -8.34
C MET A 199 2.39 -8.72 -9.71
N GLN A 200 3.53 -8.74 -10.41
CA GLN A 200 3.67 -9.52 -11.65
C GLN A 200 3.68 -11.03 -11.35
N THR A 201 4.36 -11.48 -10.29
CA THR A 201 4.32 -12.87 -9.84
C THR A 201 2.91 -13.28 -9.37
N ILE A 202 2.21 -12.42 -8.62
CA ILE A 202 0.82 -12.66 -8.21
C ILE A 202 -0.10 -12.79 -9.43
N ARG A 203 0.04 -11.89 -10.42
CA ARG A 203 -0.73 -11.95 -11.68
C ARG A 203 -0.52 -13.29 -12.38
N ILE A 204 0.73 -13.73 -12.50
CA ILE A 204 1.08 -15.01 -13.13
C ILE A 204 0.48 -16.20 -12.32
N LYS A 205 0.48 -16.15 -10.99
CA LYS A 205 -0.17 -17.17 -10.15
C LYS A 205 -1.69 -17.20 -10.36
N LEU A 206 -2.33 -16.03 -10.45
CA LEU A 206 -3.77 -15.89 -10.65
C LEU A 206 -4.18 -16.42 -12.04
N GLU A 207 -3.54 -15.95 -13.10
CA GLU A 207 -3.75 -16.42 -14.49
C GLU A 207 -3.56 -17.93 -14.64
N GLN A 208 -2.59 -18.51 -13.91
CA GLN A 208 -2.33 -19.96 -13.87
C GLN A 208 -3.28 -20.74 -12.94
N ARG A 209 -4.32 -20.10 -12.38
CA ARG A 209 -5.29 -20.69 -11.44
C ARG A 209 -4.62 -21.42 -10.25
N LYS A 210 -3.54 -20.84 -9.72
CA LYS A 210 -2.76 -21.40 -8.60
C LYS A 210 -3.27 -21.03 -7.21
N TYR A 211 -4.28 -20.16 -7.12
CA TYR A 211 -4.94 -19.81 -5.86
C TYR A 211 -6.24 -20.60 -5.73
N GLN A 212 -6.46 -21.18 -4.56
CA GLN A 212 -7.65 -21.95 -4.20
C GLN A 212 -8.70 -21.08 -3.47
N SER A 213 -8.30 -19.93 -2.94
CA SER A 213 -9.14 -19.01 -2.15
C SER A 213 -8.63 -17.58 -2.24
N THR A 214 -9.48 -16.62 -1.87
CA THR A 214 -9.11 -15.21 -1.63
C THR A 214 -7.95 -15.08 -0.65
N ASP A 215 -7.92 -15.91 0.40
CA ASP A 215 -6.95 -15.82 1.48
C ASP A 215 -5.54 -16.21 1.03
N GLU A 216 -5.40 -17.11 0.04
CA GLU A 216 -4.09 -17.43 -0.55
C GLU A 216 -3.56 -16.29 -1.43
N PHE A 217 -4.44 -15.52 -2.05
CA PHE A 217 -4.10 -14.31 -2.80
C PHE A 217 -3.76 -13.15 -1.85
N GLU A 218 -4.51 -12.98 -0.76
CA GLU A 218 -4.25 -11.97 0.27
C GLU A 218 -2.89 -12.18 0.93
N ARG A 219 -2.57 -13.41 1.36
CA ARG A 219 -1.25 -13.74 1.94
C ARG A 219 -0.08 -13.38 1.03
N ASP A 220 -0.25 -13.51 -0.29
CA ASP A 220 0.77 -13.11 -1.26
C ASP A 220 0.92 -11.58 -1.35
N LEU A 221 -0.18 -10.81 -1.23
CA LEU A 221 -0.14 -9.34 -1.14
C LEU A 221 0.48 -8.87 0.19
N GLU A 222 0.15 -9.54 1.31
CA GLU A 222 0.76 -9.29 2.62
C GLU A 222 2.27 -9.58 2.59
N LEU A 223 2.69 -10.67 1.93
CA LEU A 223 4.09 -11.04 1.78
C LEU A 223 4.93 -9.96 1.05
N ILE A 224 4.33 -9.19 0.12
CA ILE A 224 4.99 -8.00 -0.46
C ILE A 224 5.29 -6.97 0.63
N VAL A 225 4.32 -6.67 1.49
CA VAL A 225 4.44 -5.70 2.59
C VAL A 225 5.45 -6.18 3.64
N GLU A 226 5.39 -7.45 4.04
CA GLU A 226 6.30 -8.05 5.02
C GLU A 226 7.75 -8.03 4.51
N ASN A 227 7.98 -8.46 3.27
CA ASN A 227 9.31 -8.42 2.66
C ASN A 227 9.85 -6.99 2.55
N CYS A 228 8.98 -6.05 2.18
CA CYS A 228 9.32 -4.64 2.12
C CYS A 228 9.79 -4.10 3.48
N LYS A 229 9.00 -4.32 4.55
CA LYS A 229 9.33 -3.87 5.92
C LYS A 229 10.51 -4.61 6.53
N LYS A 230 10.78 -5.84 6.10
CA LYS A 230 11.91 -6.67 6.56
C LYS A 230 13.25 -6.28 5.90
N PHE A 231 13.21 -5.83 4.65
CA PHE A 231 14.43 -5.44 3.91
C PHE A 231 14.76 -3.95 4.06
N ASN A 232 13.76 -3.08 4.02
CA ASN A 232 13.94 -1.63 4.04
C ASN A 232 13.80 -1.08 5.48
N ALA A 233 14.59 -0.06 5.82
CA ALA A 233 14.48 0.59 7.13
C ALA A 233 13.27 1.53 7.21
N PRO A 234 12.63 1.68 8.38
CA PRO A 234 11.55 2.65 8.59
C PRO A 234 11.94 4.08 8.17
N GLY A 235 11.02 4.81 7.53
CA GLY A 235 11.25 6.17 7.02
C GLY A 235 11.96 6.26 5.66
N THR A 236 12.38 5.14 5.07
CA THR A 236 12.89 5.13 3.67
C THR A 236 11.75 5.16 2.66
N GLU A 237 11.95 5.74 1.47
CA GLU A 237 10.90 5.86 0.42
C GLU A 237 10.18 4.53 0.17
N VAL A 238 10.94 3.43 0.03
CA VAL A 238 10.39 2.10 -0.26
C VAL A 238 9.61 1.54 0.94
N TYR A 239 10.03 1.81 2.17
CA TYR A 239 9.28 1.41 3.37
C TYR A 239 7.95 2.15 3.48
N GLU A 240 7.95 3.47 3.23
CA GLU A 240 6.71 4.27 3.22
C GLU A 240 5.78 3.86 2.06
N CYS A 241 6.36 3.53 0.89
CA CYS A 241 5.62 2.89 -0.21
C CYS A 241 4.94 1.59 0.25
N GLY A 242 5.61 0.78 1.08
CA GLY A 242 5.07 -0.43 1.68
C GLY A 242 3.90 -0.17 2.64
N GLN A 243 3.92 0.94 3.38
CA GLN A 243 2.79 1.35 4.24
C GLN A 243 1.56 1.77 3.42
N GLU A 244 1.75 2.57 2.37
CA GLU A 244 0.64 2.99 1.50
C GLU A 244 0.06 1.80 0.71
N PHE A 245 0.93 0.88 0.26
CA PHE A 245 0.48 -0.37 -0.37
C PHE A 245 -0.35 -1.23 0.60
N GLU A 246 0.08 -1.38 1.86
CA GLU A 246 -0.67 -2.09 2.89
C GLU A 246 -2.06 -1.48 3.15
N LYS A 247 -2.16 -0.15 3.23
CA LYS A 247 -3.44 0.56 3.36
C LYS A 247 -4.37 0.25 2.18
N ALA A 248 -3.84 0.26 0.97
CA ALA A 248 -4.59 -0.04 -0.24
C ALA A 248 -5.06 -1.51 -0.29
N VAL A 249 -4.20 -2.47 0.06
CA VAL A 249 -4.55 -3.90 0.16
C VAL A 249 -5.69 -4.08 1.18
N LYS A 250 -5.54 -3.54 2.41
CA LYS A 250 -6.57 -3.63 3.46
C LYS A 250 -7.91 -3.02 3.02
N ALA A 251 -7.89 -1.88 2.32
CA ALA A 251 -9.11 -1.24 1.81
C ALA A 251 -9.79 -2.03 0.68
N HIS A 252 -9.06 -2.87 -0.05
CA HIS A 252 -9.62 -3.78 -1.05
C HIS A 252 -10.13 -5.08 -0.43
N MET A 253 -9.35 -5.74 0.43
CA MET A 253 -9.71 -7.03 1.04
C MET A 253 -10.85 -6.93 2.06
N GLN A 254 -11.13 -5.74 2.61
CA GLN A 254 -12.34 -5.48 3.40
C GLN A 254 -13.65 -5.53 2.59
N LYS A 255 -13.58 -5.52 1.25
CA LYS A 255 -14.74 -5.65 0.36
C LYS A 255 -15.03 -7.13 0.12
N SER A 256 -16.30 -7.50 0.20
CA SER A 256 -16.73 -8.88 -0.08
C SER A 256 -16.76 -9.16 -1.60
N PRO A 257 -16.44 -10.39 -2.06
CA PRO A 257 -16.51 -10.75 -3.48
C PRO A 257 -17.91 -10.52 -4.11
N PRO A 258 -17.98 -10.22 -5.43
CA PRO A 258 -19.25 -10.12 -6.14
C PRO A 258 -20.03 -11.44 -6.09
N GLY A 259 -21.14 -11.47 -5.35
CA GLY A 259 -21.98 -12.67 -5.21
C GLY A 259 -21.98 -13.27 -3.79
N ASP A 260 -21.02 -12.93 -2.93
CA ASP A 260 -21.09 -13.32 -1.51
C ASP A 260 -22.07 -12.43 -0.74
N ILE A 261 -23.35 -12.80 -0.80
CA ILE A 261 -24.43 -12.10 -0.09
C ILE A 261 -24.19 -12.12 1.44
N LYS A 262 -23.63 -13.21 1.99
CA LYS A 262 -23.41 -13.34 3.45
C LYS A 262 -22.24 -12.49 3.93
N GLY A 263 -21.14 -12.46 3.18
CA GLY A 263 -20.02 -11.54 3.40
C GLY A 263 -20.48 -10.09 3.30
N ARG A 264 -21.22 -9.72 2.24
CA ARG A 264 -21.75 -8.36 2.06
C ARG A 264 -22.66 -7.91 3.21
N ILE A 265 -23.54 -8.78 3.71
CA ILE A 265 -24.36 -8.50 4.90
C ILE A 265 -23.45 -8.25 6.12
N SER A 266 -22.42 -9.07 6.32
CA SER A 266 -21.48 -8.97 7.46
C SER A 266 -20.63 -7.69 7.38
N GLU A 267 -20.20 -7.31 6.18
CA GLU A 267 -19.48 -6.06 5.88
C GLU A 267 -20.36 -4.82 6.17
N LEU A 268 -21.61 -4.85 5.71
CA LEU A 268 -22.57 -3.77 5.97
C LEU A 268 -22.89 -3.63 7.47
N LYS A 269 -23.05 -4.74 8.21
CA LYS A 269 -23.19 -4.72 9.67
C LYS A 269 -22.01 -4.02 10.35
N ARG A 270 -20.76 -4.35 9.98
CA ARG A 270 -19.56 -3.68 10.51
C ARG A 270 -19.53 -2.18 10.20
N LYS A 271 -19.91 -1.78 8.98
CA LYS A 271 -20.00 -0.37 8.57
C LYS A 271 -21.06 0.40 9.37
N ILE A 272 -22.25 -0.20 9.56
CA ILE A 272 -23.30 0.36 10.41
C ILE A 272 -22.77 0.61 11.83
N MET A 273 -22.16 -0.38 12.47
CA MET A 273 -21.57 -0.22 13.82
C MET A 273 -20.53 0.90 13.89
N SER A 274 -19.70 1.07 12.85
CA SER A 274 -18.72 2.16 12.78
C SER A 274 -19.39 3.52 12.71
N TYR A 275 -20.35 3.70 11.80
CA TYR A 275 -21.07 4.96 11.66
C TYR A 275 -21.93 5.28 12.89
N THR A 276 -22.55 4.28 13.56
CA THR A 276 -23.26 4.50 14.83
C THR A 276 -22.34 5.05 15.92
N ARG A 277 -21.07 4.63 15.98
CA ARG A 277 -20.08 5.21 16.92
C ARG A 277 -19.70 6.64 16.53
N GLU A 278 -19.50 6.90 15.24
CA GLU A 278 -19.14 8.23 14.73
C GLU A 278 -20.25 9.25 14.93
N ILE A 279 -21.50 8.88 14.63
CA ILE A 279 -22.70 9.68 14.90
C ILE A 279 -22.74 10.09 16.38
N ARG A 280 -22.56 9.16 17.32
CA ARG A 280 -22.54 9.46 18.76
C ARG A 280 -21.42 10.41 19.18
N MET A 281 -20.22 10.29 18.59
CA MET A 281 -19.14 11.25 18.86
C MET A 281 -19.49 12.65 18.35
N LEU A 282 -20.22 12.76 17.24
CA LEU A 282 -20.68 14.04 16.70
C LEU A 282 -21.85 14.61 17.51
N GLU A 283 -22.80 13.77 17.95
CA GLU A 283 -23.90 14.14 18.85
C GLU A 283 -23.38 14.65 20.19
N SER A 284 -22.37 13.99 20.79
CA SER A 284 -21.72 14.45 22.02
C SER A 284 -21.07 15.82 21.85
N LYS A 285 -20.33 16.03 20.74
CA LYS A 285 -19.71 17.33 20.42
C LYS A 285 -20.75 18.42 20.13
N LEU A 286 -21.90 18.06 19.58
CA LEU A 286 -23.00 18.98 19.32
C LEU A 286 -23.68 19.39 20.63
N ALA A 287 -23.96 18.44 21.53
CA ALA A 287 -24.53 18.71 22.86
C ALA A 287 -23.61 19.61 23.72
N GLU A 288 -22.29 19.41 23.64
CA GLU A 288 -21.29 20.30 24.26
C GLU A 288 -21.35 21.74 23.70
N GLN A 289 -21.77 21.93 22.45
CA GLN A 289 -21.86 23.24 21.79
C GLN A 289 -23.21 23.93 21.98
N THR A 290 -24.32 23.17 22.01
CA THR A 290 -25.68 23.73 22.12
C THR A 290 -26.16 23.86 23.56
N GLY A 291 -25.57 23.10 24.50
CA GLY A 291 -26.05 23.00 25.88
C GLY A 291 -27.34 22.17 26.02
N GLU A 292 -27.84 21.58 24.93
CA GLU A 292 -29.00 20.69 24.94
C GLU A 292 -28.57 19.27 25.29
N THR A 293 -28.79 18.86 26.55
CA THR A 293 -28.51 17.51 27.02
C THR A 293 -29.57 16.51 26.55
N SER A 294 -29.55 16.14 25.26
CA SER A 294 -30.22 14.93 24.76
C SER A 294 -29.34 13.70 24.93
N ALA A 295 -28.88 13.45 26.16
CA ALA A 295 -28.12 12.26 26.50
C ALA A 295 -29.10 11.09 26.74
N SER A 296 -29.12 10.10 25.83
CA SER A 296 -29.69 8.78 26.15
C SER A 296 -29.03 8.25 27.42
N ARG A 297 -29.84 7.71 28.33
CA ARG A 297 -29.39 7.33 29.67
C ARG A 297 -28.30 6.27 29.59
N ALA A 298 -27.11 6.56 30.11
CA ALA A 298 -26.09 5.54 30.30
C ALA A 298 -26.53 4.55 31.41
N TYR A 299 -26.54 3.26 31.10
CA TYR A 299 -26.88 2.19 32.05
C TYR A 299 -25.61 1.59 32.66
N SER A 300 -25.52 1.61 33.99
CA SER A 300 -24.44 0.94 34.72
C SER A 300 -24.48 -0.58 34.55
N LEU A 301 -23.36 -1.24 34.84
CA LEU A 301 -23.28 -2.71 34.81
C LEU A 301 -24.33 -3.36 35.74
N SER A 302 -24.62 -2.75 36.88
CA SER A 302 -25.63 -3.25 37.84
C SER A 302 -27.04 -3.19 37.26
N GLU A 303 -27.41 -2.08 36.61
CA GLU A 303 -28.71 -1.93 35.95
C GLU A 303 -28.85 -2.91 34.77
N ARG A 304 -27.79 -3.08 33.97
CA ARG A 304 -27.76 -4.05 32.85
C ARG A 304 -27.93 -5.49 33.31
N VAL A 305 -27.31 -5.88 34.43
CA VAL A 305 -27.51 -7.19 35.06
C VAL A 305 -28.93 -7.33 35.60
N SER A 306 -29.50 -6.29 36.22
CA SER A 306 -30.89 -6.31 36.68
C SER A 306 -31.89 -6.50 35.55
N ILE A 307 -31.68 -5.83 34.41
CA ILE A 307 -32.51 -5.98 33.20
C ILE A 307 -32.34 -7.39 32.60
N GLY A 308 -31.12 -7.91 32.52
CA GLY A 308 -30.86 -9.30 32.09
C GLY A 308 -31.60 -10.33 32.95
N ASN A 309 -31.56 -10.17 34.27
CA ASN A 309 -32.29 -11.02 35.20
C ASN A 309 -33.82 -10.89 35.06
N ALA A 310 -34.34 -9.71 34.74
CA ALA A 310 -35.77 -9.53 34.46
C ALA A 310 -36.19 -10.31 33.20
N ILE A 311 -35.40 -10.24 32.11
CA ILE A 311 -35.67 -10.97 30.87
C ILE A 311 -35.73 -12.50 31.09
N LEU A 312 -34.85 -13.05 31.94
CA LEU A 312 -34.84 -14.48 32.26
C LEU A 312 -36.11 -14.98 32.98
N ASN A 313 -36.94 -14.08 33.53
CA ASN A 313 -38.20 -14.42 34.19
C ASN A 313 -39.44 -14.15 33.32
N MET A 314 -39.26 -13.70 32.07
CA MET A 314 -40.36 -13.39 31.15
C MET A 314 -40.94 -14.64 30.46
N SER A 315 -42.20 -14.55 30.01
CA SER A 315 -42.83 -15.57 29.19
C SER A 315 -42.25 -15.63 27.76
N LYS A 316 -42.53 -16.69 27.00
CA LYS A 316 -42.01 -16.85 25.63
C LYS A 316 -42.39 -15.68 24.71
N ASP A 317 -43.65 -15.23 24.74
CA ASP A 317 -44.12 -14.13 23.87
C ASP A 317 -43.49 -12.78 24.25
N GLN A 318 -43.18 -12.61 25.54
CA GLN A 318 -42.47 -11.46 26.09
C GLN A 318 -40.98 -11.48 25.69
N THR A 319 -40.30 -12.61 25.80
CA THR A 319 -38.90 -12.75 25.34
C THR A 319 -38.79 -12.61 23.82
N GLU A 320 -39.79 -13.04 23.04
CA GLU A 320 -39.85 -12.80 21.60
C GLU A 320 -39.99 -11.30 21.25
N SER A 321 -40.67 -10.53 22.09
CA SER A 321 -40.75 -9.07 21.96
C SER A 321 -39.41 -8.38 22.27
N VAL A 322 -38.71 -8.82 23.32
CA VAL A 322 -37.33 -8.36 23.62
C VAL A 322 -36.36 -8.74 22.50
N ALA A 323 -36.44 -9.97 21.99
CA ALA A 323 -35.68 -10.44 20.84
C ALA A 323 -35.85 -9.54 19.61
N LYS A 324 -37.09 -9.12 19.30
CA LYS A 324 -37.37 -8.17 18.20
C LYS A 324 -36.68 -6.83 18.42
N ILE A 325 -36.67 -6.28 19.64
CA ILE A 325 -35.96 -5.03 19.98
C ILE A 325 -34.45 -5.18 19.77
N VAL A 326 -33.86 -6.28 20.26
CA VAL A 326 -32.41 -6.56 20.14
C VAL A 326 -32.00 -6.75 18.67
N LEU A 327 -32.73 -7.56 17.90
CA LEU A 327 -32.42 -7.85 16.50
C LEU A 327 -32.62 -6.65 15.58
N LYS A 328 -33.69 -5.87 15.78
CA LYS A 328 -33.95 -4.60 15.06
C LYS A 328 -32.78 -3.62 15.19
N ASN A 329 -32.11 -3.61 16.35
CA ASN A 329 -30.95 -2.77 16.63
C ASN A 329 -29.60 -3.47 16.36
N GLY A 330 -29.59 -4.70 15.84
CA GLY A 330 -28.38 -5.46 15.50
C GLY A 330 -27.51 -5.86 16.70
N ALA A 331 -28.11 -5.95 17.90
CA ALA A 331 -27.40 -6.13 19.17
C ALA A 331 -27.37 -7.58 19.70
N GLY A 332 -27.70 -8.57 18.87
CA GLY A 332 -27.68 -10.00 19.22
C GLY A 332 -27.50 -10.89 17.99
N GLU A 333 -27.09 -12.13 18.21
CA GLU A 333 -26.82 -13.11 17.15
C GLU A 333 -27.70 -14.35 17.32
N PHE A 334 -28.19 -14.91 16.20
CA PHE A 334 -28.91 -16.18 16.22
C PHE A 334 -27.95 -17.34 16.46
N VAL A 335 -28.30 -18.20 17.40
CA VAL A 335 -27.60 -19.46 17.68
C VAL A 335 -28.47 -20.66 17.22
N GLU A 336 -28.03 -21.88 17.47
CA GLU A 336 -28.81 -23.07 17.12
C GLU A 336 -30.15 -23.12 17.90
N ASN A 337 -31.19 -23.70 17.29
CA ASN A 337 -32.56 -23.84 17.82
C ASN A 337 -33.42 -22.55 17.85
N ASP A 338 -33.21 -21.61 16.94
CA ASP A 338 -33.95 -20.33 16.83
C ASP A 338 -33.83 -19.41 18.07
N GLU A 339 -32.84 -19.67 18.93
CA GLU A 339 -32.49 -18.83 20.08
C GLU A 339 -31.55 -17.68 19.67
N ILE A 340 -31.45 -16.67 20.52
CA ILE A 340 -30.61 -15.47 20.29
C ILE A 340 -29.70 -15.28 21.49
N GLU A 341 -28.39 -15.25 21.25
CA GLU A 341 -27.40 -14.91 22.27
C GLU A 341 -27.16 -13.40 22.30
N VAL A 342 -27.11 -12.84 23.52
CA VAL A 342 -27.05 -11.40 23.76
C VAL A 342 -26.17 -11.09 24.98
N ASP A 343 -25.08 -10.33 24.79
CA ASP A 343 -24.25 -9.86 25.90
C ASP A 343 -24.70 -8.47 26.38
N MET A 344 -25.46 -8.44 27.49
CA MET A 344 -25.96 -7.21 28.15
C MET A 344 -24.87 -6.17 28.47
N ARG A 345 -23.58 -6.51 28.46
CA ARG A 345 -22.46 -5.58 28.65
C ARG A 345 -22.10 -4.81 27.37
N THR A 346 -22.41 -5.36 26.20
CA THR A 346 -22.04 -4.79 24.88
C THR A 346 -23.22 -4.22 24.11
N ILE A 347 -24.46 -4.55 24.49
CA ILE A 347 -25.67 -3.89 23.97
C ILE A 347 -25.56 -2.35 24.13
N PRO A 348 -25.88 -1.54 23.10
CA PRO A 348 -25.89 -0.09 23.23
C PRO A 348 -26.98 0.43 24.19
N ASP A 349 -26.70 1.49 24.96
CA ASP A 349 -27.62 2.01 25.99
C ASP A 349 -29.04 2.30 25.50
N HIS A 350 -29.22 2.86 24.29
CA HIS A 350 -30.54 3.15 23.74
C HIS A 350 -31.40 1.89 23.50
N VAL A 351 -30.78 0.73 23.30
CA VAL A 351 -31.48 -0.57 23.18
C VAL A 351 -31.83 -1.09 24.57
N VAL A 352 -30.93 -0.91 25.55
CA VAL A 352 -31.21 -1.21 26.96
C VAL A 352 -32.38 -0.35 27.47
N GLU A 353 -32.46 0.89 27.04
CA GLU A 353 -33.56 1.83 27.30
C GLU A 353 -34.88 1.36 26.67
N GLU A 354 -34.89 0.94 25.39
CA GLU A 354 -36.07 0.37 24.71
C GLU A 354 -36.57 -0.92 25.41
N ILE A 355 -35.65 -1.77 25.89
CA ILE A 355 -35.96 -2.99 26.66
C ILE A 355 -36.52 -2.66 28.06
N ASP A 356 -35.88 -1.75 28.79
CA ASP A 356 -36.28 -1.32 30.15
C ASP A 356 -37.65 -0.63 30.14
N MET A 357 -37.94 0.18 29.11
CA MET A 357 -39.28 0.72 28.86
C MET A 357 -40.32 -0.38 28.59
N TYR A 358 -39.98 -1.39 27.77
CA TYR A 358 -40.88 -2.52 27.49
C TYR A 358 -41.20 -3.32 28.75
N ILE A 359 -40.19 -3.68 29.56
CA ILE A 359 -40.38 -4.40 30.83
C ILE A 359 -41.30 -3.62 31.78
N LYS A 360 -41.08 -2.31 31.94
CA LYS A 360 -41.95 -1.46 32.77
C LYS A 360 -43.39 -1.42 32.26
N SER A 361 -43.59 -1.41 30.94
CA SER A 361 -44.94 -1.38 30.34
C SER A 361 -45.75 -2.66 30.61
N ILE A 362 -45.08 -3.80 30.80
CA ILE A 362 -45.73 -5.07 31.18
C ILE A 362 -46.17 -5.01 32.64
N ASN A 363 -45.27 -4.64 33.55
CA ASN A 363 -45.54 -4.68 35.00
C ASN A 363 -46.70 -3.75 35.39
N VAL A 364 -46.81 -2.57 34.76
CA VAL A 364 -47.95 -1.65 34.94
C VAL A 364 -49.28 -2.25 34.46
N GLY A 365 -49.24 -3.26 33.59
CA GLY A 365 -50.42 -3.96 33.08
C GLY A 365 -50.85 -5.19 33.89
N GLU A 366 -50.15 -5.54 34.96
CA GLU A 366 -50.55 -6.61 35.89
C GLU A 366 -51.27 -6.04 37.12
N ASP A 367 -50.77 -4.95 37.71
CA ASP A 367 -51.40 -4.24 38.85
C ASP A 367 -52.86 -3.78 38.59
N VAL A 368 -53.28 -3.64 37.33
CA VAL A 368 -54.64 -3.16 36.93
C VAL A 368 -55.60 -4.34 36.67
N ARG A 369 -55.19 -5.59 36.89
CA ARG A 369 -56.03 -6.79 36.67
C ARG A 369 -56.47 -7.52 37.94
N ASP A 370 -55.99 -7.08 39.10
CA ASP A 370 -56.34 -7.62 40.42
C ASP A 370 -57.19 -6.65 41.29
N GLU A 371 -57.76 -5.59 40.69
CA GLU A 371 -58.87 -4.76 41.23
C GLU A 371 -60.19 -5.00 40.48
#